data_AF-A0A7W0Y033-F1
#
_entry.id   AF-A0A7W0Y033-F1
#
_cell.length_a   1.000
_cell.length_b   1.000
_cell.length_c   1.000
_cell.angle_alpha   90.00
_cell.angle_beta   90.00
_cell.angle_gamma   90.00
#
_symmetry.space_group_name_H-M   'P 1'
#
loop_
_entity.id
_entity.type
_entity.pdbx_description
1 polymer ?
#
loop_
_entity_poly.entity_id
_entity_poly.type
_entity_poly.pdbx_seq_one_letter_code
_entity_poly.pdbx_strand_id
1 'polypeptide(L)' 'MPDWTKKNFEELRDVSPPDTRMQWRFAREALGSPELGVSRFTYEPGARMPWGHRHGVQEEAYVVVGGSGRAKLDDDVV' A
#
# COMPACT_ATOMS: atom_id res chain seq x y z
N MET A 1 -19.21 -1.21 -24.47
CA MET A 1 -19.25 -0.84 -23.05
C MET A 1 -17.84 -0.48 -22.65
N PRO A 2 -17.55 0.53 -21.83
CA PRO A 2 -16.18 0.69 -21.36
C PRO A 2 -15.83 -0.59 -20.58
N ASP A 3 -14.77 -1.28 -20.98
CA ASP A 3 -14.25 -2.42 -20.24
C ASP A 3 -13.57 -1.87 -18.98
N TRP A 4 -14.13 -2.17 -17.81
CA TRP A 4 -13.58 -1.75 -16.53
C TRP A 4 -13.48 -2.95 -15.59
N THR A 5 -12.41 -2.98 -14.79
CA THR A 5 -12.17 -4.02 -13.80
C THR A 5 -12.49 -3.48 -12.41
N LYS A 6 -13.36 -4.19 -11.67
CA LYS A 6 -13.56 -3.98 -10.22
C LYS A 6 -12.86 -5.07 -9.43
N LYS A 7 -12.14 -4.68 -8.38
CA LYS A 7 -11.62 -5.62 -7.37
C LYS A 7 -11.84 -5.06 -5.98
N ASN A 8 -12.16 -5.95 -5.04
CA ASN A 8 -12.17 -5.63 -3.62
C ASN A 8 -10.82 -5.99 -3.02
N PHE A 9 -10.18 -5.07 -2.30
CA PHE A 9 -8.92 -5.35 -1.61
C PHE A 9 -9.04 -6.54 -0.64
N GLU A 10 -10.20 -6.75 -0.01
CA GLU A 10 -10.40 -7.86 0.92
C GLU A 10 -10.36 -9.25 0.27
N GLU A 11 -10.48 -9.31 -1.05
CA GLU A 11 -10.37 -10.55 -1.83
C GLU A 11 -8.94 -10.77 -2.37
N LEU A 12 -8.07 -9.76 -2.25
CA LEU A 12 -6.68 -9.87 -2.69
C LEU A 12 -5.84 -10.55 -1.63
N ARG A 13 -4.88 -11.36 -2.06
CA ARG A 13 -3.93 -12.02 -1.17
C ARG A 13 -3.13 -10.99 -0.38
N ASP A 14 -3.06 -11.19 0.93
CA ASP A 14 -2.11 -10.49 1.79
C ASP A 14 -0.72 -11.08 1.55
N VAL A 15 0.23 -10.21 1.22
CA VAL A 15 1.62 -10.57 0.95
C VAL A 15 2.57 -9.91 1.94
N SER A 16 2.06 -9.45 3.09
CA SER A 16 2.93 -8.97 4.16
C SER A 16 3.88 -10.09 4.63
N PRO A 17 5.10 -9.74 5.07
CA PRO A 17 5.99 -10.72 5.67
C PRO A 17 5.34 -11.35 6.91
N PRO A 18 5.65 -12.63 7.21
CA PRO A 18 5.22 -13.27 8.45
C PRO A 18 5.61 -12.43 9.67
N ASP A 19 4.79 -12.51 10.72
CA ASP A 19 5.01 -11.83 12.01
C ASP A 19 5.06 -10.30 11.95
N THR A 20 4.65 -9.70 10.83
CA THR A 20 4.43 -8.25 10.76
C THR A 20 3.03 -7.90 11.26
N ARG A 21 2.92 -6.80 12.02
CA ARG A 21 1.64 -6.26 12.50
C ARG A 21 0.99 -5.36 11.44
N MET A 22 1.06 -5.80 10.19
CA MET A 22 0.68 -5.05 8.99
C MET A 22 0.11 -5.99 7.92
N GLN A 23 -0.77 -5.48 7.07
CA GLN A 23 -1.33 -6.20 5.92
C GLN A 23 -1.05 -5.46 4.62
N TRP A 24 -0.53 -6.16 3.61
CA TRP A 24 -0.06 -5.57 2.36
C TRP A 24 -0.78 -6.22 1.20
N ARG A 25 -1.68 -5.47 0.57
CA ARG A 25 -2.48 -5.99 -0.55
C ARG A 25 -2.25 -5.14 -1.79
N PHE A 26 -1.69 -5.76 -2.83
CA PHE A 26 -1.36 -5.12 -4.09
C PHE A 26 -2.38 -5.48 -5.16
N ALA A 27 -2.91 -4.48 -5.87
CA ALA A 27 -3.96 -4.69 -6.86
C ALA A 27 -3.46 -4.64 -8.32
N ARG A 28 -2.19 -4.30 -8.59
CA ARG A 28 -1.70 -4.09 -9.96
C ARG A 28 -2.01 -5.26 -10.89
N GLU A 29 -1.63 -6.48 -10.50
CA GLU A 29 -1.90 -7.70 -11.28
C GLU A 29 -3.39 -7.98 -11.38
N ALA A 30 -4.13 -7.87 -10.27
CA ALA A 30 -5.57 -8.13 -10.23
C ALA A 30 -6.39 -7.15 -11.08
N LEU A 31 -5.87 -5.94 -11.31
CA LEU A 31 -6.45 -4.92 -12.18
C LEU A 31 -5.96 -5.02 -13.63
N GLY A 32 -4.95 -5.83 -13.92
CA GLY A 32 -4.29 -5.86 -15.22
C GLY A 32 -3.63 -4.52 -15.58
N SER A 33 -3.21 -3.74 -14.57
CA SER A 33 -2.68 -2.40 -14.78
C SER A 33 -1.23 -2.46 -15.28
N PRO A 34 -0.92 -1.87 -16.45
CA PRO A 34 0.42 -1.96 -17.03
C PRO A 34 1.43 -1.08 -16.30
N GLU A 35 1.00 0.08 -15.78
CA GLU A 35 1.92 1.12 -15.30
C GLU A 35 1.62 1.52 -13.84
N LEU A 36 0.35 1.65 -13.47
CA LEU A 36 -0.05 2.10 -12.15
C LEU A 36 -0.13 0.94 -11.15
N GLY A 37 0.56 1.09 -10.03
CA GLY A 37 0.34 0.28 -8.83
C GLY A 37 -0.72 0.94 -7.94
N VAL A 38 -1.69 0.16 -7.45
CA VAL A 38 -2.57 0.59 -6.36
C VAL A 38 -2.51 -0.47 -5.28
N SER A 39 -2.23 -0.04 -4.06
CA SER A 39 -2.01 -0.93 -2.93
C SER A 39 -2.74 -0.41 -1.70
N ARG A 40 -3.19 -1.32 -0.85
CA ARG A 40 -3.74 -1.00 0.46
C ARG A 40 -2.85 -1.59 1.53
N PHE A 41 -2.35 -0.71 2.38
CA PHE A 41 -1.62 -1.08 3.59
C PHE A 41 -2.48 -0.79 4.81
N THR A 42 -2.60 -1.78 5.69
CA THR A 42 -3.24 -1.63 7.01
C THR A 42 -2.21 -1.87 8.08
N TYR A 43 -2.18 -0.99 9.09
CA TYR A 43 -1.24 -1.05 10.21
C TYR A 43 -2.02 -1.26 11.50
N GLU A 44 -1.57 -2.20 12.35
CA GLU A 44 -2.05 -2.24 13.72
C GLU A 44 -1.56 -1.02 14.53
N PRO A 45 -2.22 -0.65 15.64
CA PRO A 45 -1.76 0.42 16.51
C PRO A 45 -0.29 0.23 16.94
N GLY A 46 0.54 1.23 16.67
CA GLY A 46 1.97 1.22 17.01
C GLY A 46 2.86 0.41 16.06
N ALA A 47 2.29 -0.26 15.05
CA ALA A 47 3.06 -0.92 14.01
C ALA A 47 3.80 0.12 13.15
N ARG A 48 4.95 -0.29 12.59
CA ARG A 48 5.80 0.56 11.76
C ARG A 48 6.34 -0.25 10.58
N MET A 49 6.42 0.37 9.41
CA MET A 49 7.11 -0.22 8.27
C MET A 49 8.55 -0.59 8.67
N PRO A 50 8.95 -1.86 8.55
CA PRO A 50 10.25 -2.34 9.02
C PRO A 50 11.46 -1.76 8.25
N TRP A 51 11.24 -1.16 7.07
CA TRP A 51 12.29 -0.52 6.28
C TRP A 51 11.79 0.74 5.56
N GLY A 52 12.73 1.64 5.25
CA GLY A 52 12.52 2.72 4.29
C GLY A 52 12.96 2.31 2.90
N HIS A 53 12.42 2.95 1.86
CA HIS A 53 12.88 2.79 0.48
C HIS A 53 12.61 4.06 -0.32
N ARG A 54 13.17 4.13 -1.54
CA ARG A 54 12.96 5.23 -2.48
C ARG A 54 12.72 4.68 -3.88
N HIS A 55 11.84 5.31 -4.64
CA HIS A 55 11.62 5.01 -6.05
C HIS A 55 12.42 5.98 -6.92
N GLY A 56 13.03 5.47 -8.00
CA GLY A 56 13.77 6.30 -8.95
C GLY A 56 12.94 6.81 -10.14
N VAL A 57 11.75 6.26 -10.33
CA VAL A 57 10.91 6.51 -11.53
C VAL A 57 9.47 6.85 -11.16
N GLN A 58 8.86 6.06 -10.27
CA GLN A 58 7.45 6.24 -9.91
C GLN A 58 7.31 7.20 -8.73
N GLU A 59 6.35 8.11 -8.84
CA GLU A 59 5.81 8.83 -7.69
C GLU A 59 4.95 7.87 -6.85
N GLU A 60 5.00 8.02 -5.53
CA GLU A 60 4.16 7.28 -4.60
C GLU A 60 3.32 8.24 -3.77
N ALA A 61 2.00 8.19 -3.96
CA ALA A 61 1.04 9.03 -3.26
C ALA A 61 0.21 8.19 -2.28
N TYR A 62 0.05 8.69 -1.05
CA TYR A 62 -0.71 8.04 0.01
C TYR A 62 -2.00 8.79 0.31
N VAL A 63 -3.10 8.03 0.43
CA VAL A 63 -4.40 8.54 0.91
C VAL A 63 -4.76 7.76 2.16
N VAL A 64 -4.93 8.47 3.28
CA VAL A 64 -5.42 7.87 4.53
C VAL A 64 -6.92 7.70 4.43
N VAL A 65 -7.37 6.45 4.26
CA VAL A 65 -8.79 6.10 4.14
C VAL A 65 -9.44 5.75 5.48
N GLY A 66 -8.67 5.65 6.56
CA GLY A 66 -9.16 5.38 7.91
C GLY A 66 -8.03 5.46 8.95
N GLY A 67 -8.36 5.93 10.16
CA GLY A 67 -7.39 6.12 11.24
C GLY A 67 -6.45 7.32 11.02
N SER A 68 -5.29 7.28 11.67
CA SER A 68 -4.22 8.28 11.55
C SER A 68 -2.87 7.64 11.86
N GLY A 69 -1.78 8.33 11.52
CA GLY A 69 -0.42 7.85 11.73
C GLY A 69 0.60 8.96 11.53
N ARG A 70 1.86 8.56 11.49
CA ARG A 70 3.00 9.43 11.17
C ARG A 70 3.81 8.82 10.04
N ALA A 71 4.34 9.63 9.15
CA ALA A 71 5.26 9.21 8.10
C ALA A 71 6.69 9.69 8.42
N LYS A 72 7.67 8.80 8.30
CA LYS A 72 9.09 9.14 8.38
C LYS A 72 9.60 9.38 6.96
N LEU A 73 9.91 10.63 6.64
CA LEU A 73 10.40 11.07 5.34
C LEU A 73 11.80 11.63 5.54
N ASP A 74 12.82 10.89 5.10
CA ASP A 74 14.23 11.22 5.32
C ASP A 74 14.50 11.53 6.81
N ASP A 75 14.83 12.77 7.17
CA ASP A 75 15.08 13.19 8.56
C ASP A 75 13.82 13.65 9.32
N ASP A 76 12.70 13.85 8.62
CA ASP A 76 11.47 14.39 9.19
C ASP A 76 10.45 13.30 9.59
N VAL A 77 9.61 13.65 10.55
CA VAL A 77 8.40 12.88 10.90
C VAL A 77 7.21 13.81 10.79
N VAL A 78 6.28 13.48 9.87
CA VAL A 78 5.03 14.23 9.63
C VAL A 78 3.81 13.45 10.06
#